data_AF-A0A661KXP7-F1
#
_entry.id   AF-A0A661KXP7-F1
#
_cell.length_a   1.000
_cell.length_b   1.000
_cell.length_c   1.000
_cell.angle_alpha   90.00
_cell.angle_beta   90.00
_cell.angle_gamma   90.00
#
_symmetry.space_group_name_H-M   'P 1'
#
loop_
_entity.id
_entity.type
_entity.pdbx_description
1 polymer ?
#
loop_
_entity_poly.entity_id
_entity_poly.type
_entity_poly.pdbx_seq_one_letter_code
_entity_poly.pdbx_strand_id
1 'polypeptide(L)'
;MEEKLTETEEEKKLQEEYEKLENEIKEMVKDKNIDKMTAPELREIAKKIPGVTGVHAMKKEKLLDIVKDFLGSSEKKAPKQGKERIGDIKKKIAQLKQEREEALKSKDKTKATILRRRINRLKKVTRKLAKTA
;
A
#
# COMPACT_ATOMS: atom_id res chain seq x y z
N MET A 1 -18.35 30.45 22.96
CA MET A 1 -18.21 30.40 21.48
C MET A 1 -16.77 30.63 21.05
N GLU A 2 -15.96 31.34 21.83
CA GLU A 2 -14.52 31.55 21.57
C GLU A 2 -13.69 30.25 21.69
N GLU A 3 -14.01 29.38 22.66
CA GLU A 3 -13.28 28.11 22.87
C GLU A 3 -13.36 27.11 21.69
N LYS A 4 -14.46 27.13 20.92
CA LYS A 4 -14.60 26.27 19.73
C LYS A 4 -13.83 26.79 18.51
N LEU A 5 -13.52 28.07 18.47
CA LEU A 5 -12.70 28.67 17.41
C LEU A 5 -11.22 28.40 17.66
N THR A 6 -10.77 28.45 18.91
CA THR A 6 -9.40 28.13 19.31
C THR A 6 -9.04 26.66 19.07
N GLU A 7 -9.96 25.73 19.36
CA GLU A 7 -9.77 24.30 19.06
C GLU A 7 -9.52 24.06 17.56
N THR A 8 -10.25 24.75 16.68
CA THR A 8 -10.07 24.60 15.22
C THR A 8 -8.77 25.22 14.69
N GLU A 9 -8.23 26.23 15.38
CA GLU A 9 -6.93 26.82 15.03
C GLU A 9 -5.76 25.99 15.55
N GLU A 10 -5.91 25.38 16.72
CA GLU A 10 -4.94 24.43 17.29
C GLU A 10 -4.88 23.14 16.47
N GLU A 11 -6.02 22.61 16.04
CA GLU A 11 -6.09 21.44 15.15
C GLU A 11 -5.44 21.72 13.78
N LYS A 12 -5.63 22.92 13.22
CA LYS A 12 -4.97 23.32 11.97
C LYS A 12 -3.47 23.47 12.13
N LYS A 13 -3.00 24.09 13.21
CA LYS A 13 -1.56 24.21 13.52
C LYS A 13 -0.93 22.83 13.70
N LEU A 14 -1.62 21.91 14.37
CA LEU A 14 -1.19 20.53 14.53
C LEU A 14 -1.11 19.83 13.15
N GLN A 15 -2.12 19.98 12.29
CA GLN A 15 -2.07 19.43 10.93
C GLN A 15 -0.90 19.98 10.11
N GLU A 16 -0.67 21.29 10.14
CA GLU A 16 0.45 21.92 9.44
C GLU A 16 1.82 21.45 9.98
N GLU A 17 1.93 21.19 11.28
CA GLU A 17 3.14 20.65 11.90
C GLU A 17 3.39 19.20 11.45
N TYR A 18 2.34 18.37 11.40
CA TYR A 18 2.41 17.01 10.86
C TYR A 18 2.82 17.00 9.38
N GLU A 19 2.24 17.88 8.55
CA GLU A 19 2.59 17.99 7.13
C GLU A 19 4.05 18.44 6.91
N LYS A 20 4.55 19.38 7.73
CA LYS A 20 5.96 19.78 7.69
C LYS A 20 6.89 18.62 8.04
N LEU A 21 6.54 17.86 9.08
CA LEU A 21 7.31 16.70 9.53
C LEU A 21 7.32 15.57 8.50
N GLU A 22 6.19 15.33 7.84
CA GLU A 22 6.06 14.37 6.76
C GLU A 22 6.98 14.75 5.59
N ASN A 23 6.99 16.02 5.18
CA ASN A 23 7.84 16.51 4.10
C ASN A 23 9.34 16.43 4.44
N GLU A 24 9.72 16.73 5.68
CA GLU A 24 11.12 16.60 6.14
C GLU A 24 11.58 15.14 6.11
N ILE A 25 10.77 14.22 6.64
CA ILE A 25 11.06 12.78 6.62
C ILE A 25 11.13 12.27 5.18
N LYS A 26 10.25 12.75 4.30
CA LYS A 26 10.21 12.38 2.88
C LYS A 26 11.48 12.79 2.14
N GLU A 27 11.97 14.01 2.33
CA GLU A 27 13.24 14.46 1.72
C GLU A 27 14.44 13.70 2.30
N MET A 28 14.47 13.43 3.61
CA MET A 28 15.55 12.61 4.22
C MET A 28 15.61 11.17 3.69
N VAL A 29 14.46 10.62 3.31
CA VAL A 29 14.32 9.25 2.80
C VAL A 29 14.49 9.17 1.27
N LYS A 30 14.21 10.24 0.53
CA LYS A 30 14.29 10.28 -0.93
C LYS A 30 15.69 9.95 -1.47
N ASP A 31 16.73 10.39 -0.77
CA ASP A 31 18.13 10.15 -1.14
C ASP A 31 18.66 8.80 -0.61
N LYS A 32 18.02 8.23 0.42
CA LYS A 32 18.45 7.02 1.11
C LYS A 32 17.35 5.97 1.05
N ASN A 33 17.52 4.99 0.16
CA ASN A 33 16.59 3.86 0.05
C ASN A 33 16.32 3.21 1.43
N ILE A 34 15.08 3.28 1.91
CA ILE A 34 14.64 2.89 3.27
C ILE A 34 15.10 1.46 3.61
N ASP A 35 15.04 0.54 2.65
CA ASP A 35 15.36 -0.88 2.85
C ASP A 35 16.84 -1.11 3.20
N LYS A 36 17.71 -0.20 2.78
CA LYS A 36 19.15 -0.27 3.02
C LYS A 36 19.57 0.42 4.31
N MET A 37 18.70 1.22 4.92
CA MET A 37 19.01 1.90 6.17
C MET A 37 19.28 0.89 7.29
N THR A 38 20.17 1.28 8.20
CA THR A 38 20.52 0.49 9.37
C THR A 38 19.51 0.73 10.51
N ALA A 39 19.45 -0.20 11.47
CA ALA A 39 18.55 -0.06 12.62
C ALA A 39 18.70 1.25 13.42
N PRO A 40 19.89 1.85 13.63
CA PRO A 40 19.98 3.17 14.26
C PRO A 40 19.36 4.29 13.42
N GLU A 41 19.59 4.33 12.10
CA GLU A 41 19.01 5.35 11.20
C GLU A 41 17.48 5.29 11.18
N LEU A 42 16.92 4.07 11.10
CA LEU A 42 15.47 3.87 11.17
C LEU A 42 14.88 4.27 12.53
N ARG A 43 15.64 4.15 13.62
CA ARG A 43 15.22 4.60 14.95
C ARG A 43 15.19 6.12 15.04
N GLU A 44 16.13 6.82 14.41
CA GLU A 44 16.13 8.30 14.38
C GLU A 44 14.92 8.83 13.62
N ILE A 45 14.59 8.22 12.48
CA ILE A 45 13.41 8.59 11.69
C ILE A 45 12.12 8.25 12.46
N ALA A 46 12.03 7.06 13.06
CA ALA A 46 10.85 6.66 13.83
C ALA A 46 10.62 7.49 15.10
N LYS A 47 11.68 8.10 15.68
CA LYS A 47 11.53 9.05 16.80
C LYS A 47 10.86 10.35 16.40
N LYS A 48 11.04 10.78 15.15
CA LYS A 48 10.41 12.00 14.63
C LYS A 48 8.91 11.79 14.41
N ILE A 49 8.48 10.56 14.12
CA ILE A 49 7.06 10.26 13.88
C ILE A 49 6.24 10.45 15.17
N PRO A 50 5.29 11.40 15.20
CA PRO A 50 4.46 11.63 16.37
C PRO A 50 3.56 10.42 16.64
N GLY A 51 3.53 9.97 17.90
CA GLY A 51 2.69 8.84 18.35
C GLY A 51 3.39 7.48 18.41
N VAL A 52 4.63 7.33 17.94
CA VAL A 52 5.39 6.07 18.04
C VAL A 52 6.20 6.04 19.34
N THR A 53 5.76 5.22 20.30
CA THR A 53 6.50 4.96 21.56
C THR A 53 7.23 3.62 21.51
N GLY A 54 8.35 3.49 22.23
CA GLY A 54 9.09 2.21 22.31
C GLY A 54 10.08 1.91 21.17
N VAL A 55 10.45 2.93 20.38
CA VAL A 55 11.34 2.83 19.20
C VAL A 55 12.67 2.11 19.46
N HIS A 56 13.22 2.20 20.67
CA HIS A 56 14.52 1.58 21.01
C HIS A 56 14.46 0.04 21.10
N ALA A 57 13.31 -0.54 21.44
CA ALA A 57 13.14 -1.99 21.61
C ALA A 57 12.61 -2.68 20.34
N MET A 58 12.27 -1.92 19.29
CA MET A 58 11.72 -2.47 18.06
C MET A 58 12.81 -3.12 17.19
N LYS A 59 12.48 -4.27 16.61
CA LYS A 59 13.32 -4.91 15.59
C LYS A 59 13.33 -4.08 14.31
N LYS A 60 14.41 -4.22 13.52
CA LYS A 60 14.59 -3.50 12.23
C LYS A 60 13.37 -3.61 11.31
N GLU A 61 12.78 -4.79 11.18
CA GLU A 61 11.60 -5.04 10.35
C GLU A 61 10.41 -4.17 10.75
N LYS A 62 10.10 -4.09 12.05
CA LYS A 62 9.00 -3.25 12.54
C LYS A 62 9.26 -1.76 12.33
N LEU A 63 10.50 -1.32 12.43
CA LEU A 63 10.88 0.07 12.17
C LEU A 63 10.74 0.41 10.68
N LEU A 64 11.08 -0.52 9.79
CA LEU A 64 10.85 -0.35 8.34
C LEU A 64 9.35 -0.19 8.05
N ASP A 65 8.51 -1.03 8.63
CA ASP A 65 7.06 -0.99 8.41
C ASP A 65 6.47 0.34 8.91
N ILE A 66 6.84 0.80 10.11
CA ILE A 66 6.37 2.09 10.67
C ILE A 66 6.78 3.26 9.78
N VAL A 67 8.03 3.30 9.34
CA VAL A 67 8.53 4.38 8.47
C VAL A 67 7.87 4.32 7.10
N LYS A 68 7.64 3.13 6.53
CA LYS A 68 6.96 2.93 5.24
C LYS A 68 5.48 3.30 5.29
N ASP A 69 4.80 2.93 6.36
CA ASP A 69 3.39 3.24 6.59
C ASP A 69 3.19 4.75 6.76
N PHE A 70 4.06 5.41 7.52
CA PHE A 70 4.03 6.87 7.68
C PHE A 70 4.32 7.60 6.38
N LEU A 71 5.25 7.10 5.55
CA LEU A 71 5.60 7.72 4.26
C LEU A 71 4.62 7.35 3.12
N GLY A 72 3.57 6.57 3.40
CA GLY A 72 2.62 6.08 2.40
C GLY A 72 3.23 5.16 1.33
N SER A 73 4.49 4.76 1.49
CA SER A 73 5.15 3.78 0.63
C SER A 73 4.90 2.38 1.19
N SER A 74 3.62 2.00 1.22
CA SER A 74 3.24 0.61 1.42
C SER A 74 3.99 -0.21 0.36
N GLU A 75 4.96 -1.00 0.78
CA GLU A 75 5.70 -1.90 -0.08
C GLU A 75 4.72 -2.80 -0.82
N LYS A 76 4.52 -2.52 -2.10
CA LYS A 76 4.04 -3.53 -3.02
C LYS A 76 5.18 -4.54 -3.09
N LYS A 77 5.11 -5.58 -2.25
CA LYS A 77 6.00 -6.76 -2.29
C LYS A 77 6.36 -7.04 -3.75
N ALA A 78 7.65 -7.22 -4.03
CA ALA A 78 8.15 -7.46 -5.38
C ALA A 78 7.22 -8.43 -6.14
N PRO A 79 6.88 -8.13 -7.41
CA PRO A 79 5.86 -8.90 -8.12
C PRO A 79 6.25 -10.37 -8.15
N LYS A 80 5.45 -11.19 -7.46
CA LYS A 80 5.64 -12.64 -7.37
C LYS A 80 5.90 -13.23 -8.76
N GLN A 81 6.98 -13.99 -8.88
CA GLN A 81 7.39 -14.59 -10.15
C GLN A 81 6.91 -16.05 -10.23
N GLY A 82 6.66 -16.54 -11.45
CA GLY A 82 6.29 -17.95 -11.68
C GLY A 82 5.03 -18.42 -10.93
N LYS A 83 5.14 -19.54 -10.21
CA LYS A 83 4.03 -20.22 -9.50
C LYS A 83 3.41 -19.36 -8.39
N GLU A 84 4.20 -18.51 -7.75
CA GLU A 84 3.75 -17.63 -6.66
C GLU A 84 2.70 -16.60 -7.14
N ARG A 85 2.74 -16.24 -8.43
CA ARG A 85 1.79 -15.32 -9.07
C ARG A 85 0.39 -15.93 -9.26
N ILE A 86 0.24 -17.25 -9.17
CA ILE A 86 -1.03 -17.94 -9.43
C ILE A 86 -2.10 -17.49 -8.43
N GLY A 87 -1.74 -17.29 -7.16
CA GLY A 87 -2.66 -16.82 -6.13
C GLY A 87 -3.27 -15.46 -6.47
N ASP A 88 -2.43 -14.51 -6.91
CA ASP A 88 -2.86 -13.15 -7.23
C ASP A 88 -3.71 -13.12 -8.52
N ILE A 89 -3.37 -13.95 -9.52
CA ILE A 89 -4.21 -14.09 -10.72
C ILE A 89 -5.58 -14.68 -10.38
N LYS A 90 -5.66 -15.65 -9.46
CA LYS A 90 -6.94 -16.21 -8.99
C LYS A 90 -7.79 -15.17 -8.27
N LYS A 91 -7.19 -14.31 -7.44
CA LYS A 91 -7.88 -13.16 -6.82
C LYS A 91 -8.45 -12.23 -7.88
N LYS A 92 -7.68 -11.88 -8.91
CA LYS A 92 -8.17 -11.02 -10.00
C LYS A 92 -9.30 -11.67 -10.81
N ILE A 93 -9.25 -12.99 -11.02
CA ILE A 93 -10.34 -13.74 -11.65
C ILE A 93 -11.62 -13.64 -10.83
N ALA A 94 -11.54 -13.74 -9.49
CA ALA A 94 -12.71 -13.62 -8.63
C ALA A 94 -13.37 -12.23 -8.74
N GLN A 95 -12.58 -11.16 -8.70
CA GLN A 95 -13.07 -9.79 -8.91
C GLN A 95 -13.76 -9.62 -10.28
N LEU A 96 -13.11 -10.08 -11.36
CA LEU A 96 -13.68 -9.97 -12.71
C LEU A 96 -14.97 -10.79 -12.90
N LYS A 97 -15.18 -11.85 -12.11
CA LYS A 97 -16.45 -12.59 -12.12
C LYS A 97 -17.57 -11.76 -11.51
N GLN A 98 -17.33 -11.09 -10.39
CA GLN A 98 -18.29 -10.18 -9.75
C GLN A 98 -18.65 -9.04 -10.70
N GLU A 99 -17.64 -8.37 -11.28
CA GLU A 99 -17.85 -7.31 -12.29
C GLU A 99 -18.65 -7.81 -13.50
N ARG A 100 -18.48 -9.09 -13.88
CA ARG A 100 -19.25 -9.69 -14.98
C ARG A 100 -20.71 -9.91 -14.59
N GLU A 101 -20.97 -10.37 -13.37
CA GLU A 101 -22.35 -10.54 -12.88
C GLU A 101 -23.07 -9.20 -12.79
N GLU A 102 -22.39 -8.16 -12.32
CA GLU A 102 -22.91 -6.79 -12.34
C GLU A 102 -23.20 -6.31 -13.77
N ALA A 103 -22.29 -6.53 -14.71
CA ALA A 103 -22.51 -6.19 -16.13
C ALA A 103 -23.68 -6.97 -16.76
N LEU A 104 -23.92 -8.20 -16.32
CA LEU A 104 -25.09 -8.98 -16.76
C LEU A 104 -26.38 -8.42 -16.17
N LYS A 105 -26.39 -8.02 -14.89
CA LYS A 105 -27.53 -7.35 -14.26
C LYS A 105 -27.86 -6.02 -14.94
N SER A 106 -26.83 -5.24 -15.30
CA SER A 106 -26.98 -3.98 -16.04
C SER A 106 -27.27 -4.16 -17.54
N LYS A 107 -27.45 -5.41 -18.03
CA LYS A 107 -27.68 -5.77 -19.43
C LYS A 107 -26.60 -5.27 -20.42
N ASP A 108 -25.41 -4.93 -19.93
CA ASP A 108 -24.28 -4.54 -20.78
C ASP A 108 -23.57 -5.78 -21.35
N LYS A 109 -24.08 -6.26 -22.49
CA LYS A 109 -23.56 -7.43 -23.21
C LYS A 109 -22.11 -7.24 -23.66
N THR A 110 -21.70 -6.02 -23.97
CA THR A 110 -20.35 -5.72 -24.48
C THR A 110 -19.31 -5.89 -23.36
N LYS A 111 -19.58 -5.27 -22.20
CA LYS A 111 -18.75 -5.38 -21.01
C LYS A 111 -18.70 -6.81 -20.48
N ALA A 112 -19.84 -7.50 -20.42
CA ALA A 112 -19.88 -8.91 -20.02
C ALA A 112 -19.02 -9.82 -20.94
N THR A 113 -18.99 -9.53 -22.25
CA THR A 113 -18.18 -10.28 -23.23
C THR A 113 -16.69 -10.00 -23.06
N ILE A 114 -16.31 -8.74 -22.86
CA ILE A 114 -14.91 -8.34 -22.59
C ILE A 114 -14.41 -9.02 -21.31
N LEU A 115 -15.19 -8.96 -20.23
CA LEU A 115 -14.85 -9.56 -18.94
C LEU A 115 -14.71 -11.08 -19.05
N ARG A 116 -15.62 -11.78 -19.77
CA ARG A 116 -15.48 -13.21 -20.07
C ARG A 116 -14.16 -13.54 -20.79
N ARG A 117 -13.80 -12.75 -21.80
CA ARG A 117 -12.54 -12.94 -22.57
C ARG A 117 -11.32 -12.73 -21.67
N ARG A 118 -11.32 -11.69 -20.82
CA ARG A 118 -10.25 -11.43 -19.83
C ARG A 118 -10.11 -12.58 -18.84
N ILE A 119 -11.21 -13.07 -18.25
CA ILE A 119 -11.21 -14.24 -17.36
C ILE A 119 -10.59 -15.45 -18.05
N ASN A 120 -10.98 -15.74 -19.29
CA ASN A 120 -10.45 -16.88 -20.04
C ASN A 120 -8.95 -16.75 -20.31
N ARG A 121 -8.46 -15.55 -20.66
CA ARG A 121 -7.03 -15.28 -20.84
C ARG A 121 -6.27 -15.52 -19.53
N LEU A 122 -6.74 -14.99 -18.40
CA LEU A 122 -6.11 -15.19 -17.10
C LEU A 122 -6.10 -16.66 -16.69
N LYS A 123 -7.18 -17.42 -16.91
CA LYS A 123 -7.19 -18.88 -16.70
C LYS A 123 -6.12 -19.59 -17.54
N LYS A 124 -5.98 -19.23 -18.82
CA LYS A 124 -4.91 -19.78 -19.67
C LYS A 124 -3.51 -19.44 -19.15
N VAL A 125 -3.29 -18.20 -18.69
CA VAL A 125 -2.02 -17.79 -18.07
C VAL A 125 -1.74 -18.62 -16.82
N THR A 126 -2.71 -18.84 -15.92
CA THR A 126 -2.50 -19.69 -14.73
C THR A 126 -2.12 -21.11 -15.09
N ARG A 127 -2.74 -21.72 -16.12
CA ARG A 127 -2.39 -23.07 -16.59
C ARG A 127 -0.99 -23.14 -17.18
N LYS A 128 -0.57 -22.11 -17.94
CA LYS A 128 0.79 -22.00 -18.47
C LYS A 128 1.80 -21.89 -17.34
N LEU A 129 1.61 -20.96 -16.41
CA LEU A 129 2.49 -20.76 -15.25
C LEU A 129 2.59 -22.00 -14.36
N ALA A 130 1.51 -22.78 -14.24
CA ALA A 130 1.53 -24.04 -13.50
C ALA A 130 2.32 -25.15 -14.23
N LYS A 131 2.40 -25.10 -15.58
CA LYS A 131 3.08 -26.11 -16.41
C LYS A 131 4.57 -25.80 -16.64
N THR A 132 4.93 -24.51 -16.73
CA THR A 132 6.31 -24.07 -17.05
C THR A 132 7.25 -24.00 -15.85
N ALA A 133 6.93 -24.68 -14.74
CA ALA A 133 7.67 -24.58 -13.49
C ALA A 133 7.69 -25.91 -12.75
#